data_AF-A0A091R604-F1
#
_entry.id   AF-A0A091R604-F1
#
_cell.length_a   1.000
_cell.length_b   1.000
_cell.length_c   1.000
_cell.angle_alpha   90.00
_cell.angle_beta   90.00
_cell.angle_gamma   90.00
#
_symmetry.space_group_name_H-M   'P 1'
#
loop_
_entity.id
_entity.type
_entity.pdbx_description
1 polymer ?
#
loop_
_entity_poly.entity_id
_entity_poly.type
_entity_poly.pdbx_seq_one_letter_code
_entity_poly.pdbx_strand_id
1 'polypeptide(L)'
;PKLNVMFMKTHKTASSTILNILFRFGEKHRLRFAFPNGRNDFYYPAFFERSQVRHYRPGACFNIICNHMRFRYREVQQLLPPDATNPAYLFESSFHYFGRVVPLTWKLSGEDKLAEFLRDPWRYYDPNGFNAHYLQNLLFFDLGYDSNMSPDSPLVEESIREIDRRFHLVMLLEYFDESLVLLKDLLCWQLEDILYFKLNARKGSTVSRLTPELYEKATSWNLIDAKLYRYFNATFWRKVEAYGRERMAKDVAELQRENEKMKSICIDGGHPVDASAIQESSMQPWQPLGEKSILGYNLKKKINKKHQKLCRKMLTPEIQY
;
A
#
# COMPACT_ATOMS: atom_id res chain seq x y z
N PRO A 1 14.19 -5.16 -18.95
CA PRO A 1 13.70 -4.62 -17.66
C PRO A 1 14.07 -3.14 -17.48
N LYS A 2 13.10 -2.34 -17.02
CA LYS A 2 13.32 -1.00 -16.46
C LYS A 2 13.86 -1.16 -15.03
N LEU A 3 14.82 -0.33 -14.65
CA LEU A 3 15.51 -0.39 -13.35
C LEU A 3 15.17 0.79 -12.42
N ASN A 4 14.54 1.84 -12.95
CA ASN A 4 14.14 3.01 -12.17
C ASN A 4 12.63 2.94 -11.89
N VAL A 5 12.23 2.98 -10.61
CA VAL A 5 10.84 2.81 -10.17
C VAL A 5 10.53 3.80 -9.04
N MET A 6 9.60 4.71 -9.28
CA MET A 6 8.91 5.42 -8.21
C MET A 6 7.67 4.60 -7.84
N PHE A 7 7.58 4.18 -6.59
CA PHE A 7 6.34 3.66 -6.03
C PHE A 7 5.86 4.58 -4.93
N MET A 8 4.74 5.25 -5.15
CA MET A 8 4.12 6.05 -4.12
C MET A 8 3.40 5.10 -3.15
N LYS A 9 4.11 4.67 -2.10
CA LYS A 9 3.49 3.91 -1.04
C LYS A 9 2.46 4.78 -0.34
N THR A 10 1.21 4.41 -0.53
CA THR A 10 0.10 4.90 0.26
C THR A 10 -0.25 3.96 1.41
N HIS A 11 -1.07 4.45 2.33
CA HIS A 11 -1.61 3.67 3.44
C HIS A 11 -2.53 2.53 2.95
N LYS A 12 -2.50 1.40 3.67
CA LYS A 12 -3.38 0.20 3.60
C LYS A 12 -3.67 -0.49 2.25
N THR A 13 -3.17 0.02 1.13
CA THR A 13 -3.27 -0.52 -0.24
C THR A 13 -2.43 -1.79 -0.48
N ALA A 14 -2.29 -2.66 0.54
CA ALA A 14 -1.34 -3.79 0.59
C ALA A 14 0.12 -3.43 0.22
N SER A 15 0.50 -2.15 0.32
CA SER A 15 1.77 -1.58 -0.16
C SER A 15 3.03 -2.22 0.44
N SER A 16 2.95 -2.83 1.63
CA SER A 16 4.02 -3.67 2.21
C SER A 16 4.39 -4.88 1.36
N THR A 17 3.43 -5.46 0.62
CA THR A 17 3.67 -6.57 -0.30
C THR A 17 4.42 -6.09 -1.55
N ILE A 18 4.02 -4.93 -2.10
CA ILE A 18 4.75 -4.27 -3.18
C ILE A 18 6.17 -3.90 -2.74
N LEU A 19 6.36 -3.43 -1.51
CA LEU A 19 7.69 -3.16 -0.97
C LEU A 19 8.59 -4.39 -0.93
N ASN A 20 8.08 -5.54 -0.49
CA ASN A 20 8.83 -6.79 -0.54
C ASN A 20 9.22 -7.17 -1.98
N ILE A 21 8.34 -6.92 -2.97
CA ILE A 21 8.65 -7.09 -4.39
C ILE A 21 9.80 -6.15 -4.82
N LEU A 22 9.68 -4.85 -4.56
CA LEU A 22 10.66 -3.84 -4.96
C LEU A 22 12.03 -4.04 -4.28
N PHE A 23 12.06 -4.38 -2.99
CA PHE A 23 13.29 -4.63 -2.23
C PHE A 23 14.05 -5.85 -2.78
N ARG A 24 13.35 -6.97 -3.04
CA ARG A 24 13.95 -8.17 -3.67
C ARG A 24 14.50 -7.86 -5.06
N PHE A 25 13.74 -7.12 -5.88
CA PHE A 25 14.18 -6.74 -7.23
C PHE A 25 15.42 -5.84 -7.18
N GLY A 26 15.42 -4.81 -6.33
CA GLY A 26 16.56 -3.91 -6.20
C GLY A 26 17.81 -4.61 -5.66
N GLU A 27 17.71 -5.54 -4.72
CA GLU A 27 18.85 -6.37 -4.33
C GLU A 27 19.34 -7.30 -5.46
N LYS A 28 18.41 -7.95 -6.19
CA LYS A 28 18.74 -8.82 -7.34
C LYS A 28 19.57 -8.06 -8.39
N HIS A 29 19.22 -6.79 -8.62
CA HIS A 29 19.85 -5.92 -9.61
C HIS A 29 20.86 -4.91 -9.04
N ARG A 30 21.22 -5.00 -7.74
CA ARG A 30 22.15 -4.11 -7.01
C ARG A 30 21.82 -2.61 -7.13
N LEU A 31 20.54 -2.27 -7.10
CA LEU A 31 20.01 -0.93 -7.31
C LEU A 31 20.12 -0.04 -6.07
N ARG A 32 20.28 1.27 -6.29
CA ARG A 32 20.38 2.28 -5.24
C ARG A 32 18.99 2.72 -4.77
N PHE A 33 18.63 2.37 -3.54
CA PHE A 33 17.40 2.84 -2.90
C PHE A 33 17.55 4.23 -2.30
N ALA A 34 16.54 5.07 -2.51
CA ALA A 34 16.29 6.25 -1.69
C ALA A 34 15.56 5.79 -0.42
N PHE A 35 16.33 5.50 0.64
CA PHE A 35 15.80 5.18 1.96
C PHE A 35 15.68 6.44 2.84
N PRO A 36 14.70 6.51 3.75
CA PRO A 36 14.62 7.54 4.79
C PRO A 36 15.80 7.49 5.77
N ASN A 37 16.13 8.64 6.35
CA ASN A 37 17.22 8.77 7.32
C ASN A 37 16.75 8.51 8.76
N GLY A 38 16.92 7.29 9.28
CA GLY A 38 16.68 6.95 10.69
C GLY A 38 15.21 6.70 11.09
N ARG A 39 14.31 6.59 10.12
CA ARG A 39 12.89 6.21 10.25
C ARG A 39 12.54 5.15 9.19
N ASN A 40 11.34 4.59 9.25
CA ASN A 40 10.80 3.73 8.18
C ASN A 40 10.02 4.51 7.11
N ASP A 41 9.65 5.76 7.43
CA ASP A 41 8.93 6.73 6.62
C ASP A 41 9.77 8.01 6.43
N PHE A 42 9.37 8.85 5.47
CA PHE A 42 9.95 10.16 5.22
C PHE A 42 9.28 11.26 6.05
N TYR A 43 9.39 11.18 7.38
CA TYR A 43 8.87 12.17 8.35
C TYR A 43 7.37 12.51 8.20
N TYR A 44 6.56 11.52 7.80
CA TYR A 44 5.11 11.67 7.67
C TYR A 44 4.49 12.12 9.02
N PRO A 45 3.52 13.05 9.07
CA PRO A 45 2.72 13.61 7.96
C PRO A 45 3.28 14.87 7.28
N ALA A 46 4.54 15.24 7.54
CA ALA A 46 5.18 16.32 6.79
C ALA A 46 5.32 15.94 5.31
N PHE A 47 5.38 16.96 4.45
CA PHE A 47 5.65 16.75 3.03
C PHE A 47 7.04 16.13 2.79
N PHE A 48 7.13 15.28 1.77
CA PHE A 48 8.39 14.75 1.29
C PHE A 48 9.32 15.88 0.84
N GLU A 49 10.57 15.78 1.27
CA GLU A 49 11.70 16.57 0.76
C GLU A 49 12.88 15.63 0.51
N ARG A 50 13.61 15.83 -0.58
CA ARG A 50 14.75 14.97 -0.93
C ARG A 50 15.90 15.01 0.10
N SER A 51 15.93 16.06 0.91
CA SER A 51 16.78 16.21 2.12
C SER A 51 16.59 15.07 3.13
N GLN A 52 15.41 14.46 3.19
CA GLN A 52 15.04 13.38 4.10
C GLN A 52 15.62 12.01 3.65
N VAL A 53 16.13 11.93 2.41
CA VAL A 53 16.76 10.70 1.87
C VAL A 53 18.15 10.54 2.47
N ARG A 54 18.40 9.35 3.03
CA ARG A 54 19.66 8.97 3.66
C ARG A 54 20.83 9.11 2.68
N HIS A 55 21.83 9.88 3.10
CA HIS A 55 23.01 10.24 2.29
C HIS A 55 22.67 10.99 0.98
N TYR A 56 21.59 11.77 0.94
CA TYR A 56 21.32 12.71 -0.15
C TYR A 56 22.45 13.74 -0.31
N ARG A 57 22.69 14.15 -1.56
CA ARG A 57 23.48 15.31 -1.97
C ARG A 57 22.84 15.88 -3.25
N PRO A 58 22.98 17.18 -3.56
CA PRO A 58 22.52 17.74 -4.84
C PRO A 58 23.03 16.91 -6.04
N GLY A 59 22.14 16.60 -6.99
CA GLY A 59 22.44 15.73 -8.13
C GLY A 59 22.48 14.22 -7.83
N ALA A 60 22.22 13.76 -6.60
CA ALA A 60 22.16 12.34 -6.29
C ALA A 60 20.88 11.68 -6.84
N CYS A 61 21.01 10.95 -7.94
CA CYS A 61 19.95 10.09 -8.47
C CYS A 61 19.86 8.75 -7.71
N PHE A 62 18.65 8.18 -7.68
CA PHE A 62 18.35 6.88 -7.06
C PHE A 62 17.53 6.04 -8.05
N ASN A 63 17.61 4.71 -7.93
CA ASN A 63 16.85 3.82 -8.80
C ASN A 63 15.43 3.60 -8.26
N ILE A 64 15.28 3.39 -6.94
CA ILE A 64 13.98 3.08 -6.33
C ILE A 64 13.72 4.02 -5.16
N ILE A 65 12.55 4.67 -5.14
CA ILE A 65 11.92 5.19 -3.92
C ILE A 65 10.61 4.45 -3.74
N CYS A 66 10.31 4.10 -2.50
CA CYS A 66 9.12 3.31 -2.20
C CYS A 66 8.68 3.39 -0.73
N ASN A 67 9.57 3.76 0.21
CA ASN A 67 9.18 4.06 1.59
C ASN A 67 8.11 5.15 1.65
N HIS A 68 7.27 5.06 2.68
CA HIS A 68 6.08 5.90 2.81
C HIS A 68 6.42 7.39 3.05
N MET A 69 5.63 8.28 2.47
CA MET A 69 5.78 9.73 2.49
C MET A 69 4.42 10.42 2.33
N ARG A 70 4.34 11.73 2.61
CA ARG A 70 3.31 12.58 2.01
C ARG A 70 3.88 13.19 0.72
N PHE A 71 3.28 12.88 -0.42
CA PHE A 71 3.85 13.16 -1.74
C PHE A 71 4.09 14.65 -2.00
N ARG A 72 5.21 14.96 -2.65
CA ARG A 72 5.51 16.30 -3.18
C ARG A 72 6.17 16.15 -4.54
N TYR A 73 5.36 16.22 -5.60
CA TYR A 73 5.81 15.91 -6.97
C TYR A 73 7.12 16.59 -7.37
N ARG A 74 7.30 17.89 -7.09
CA ARG A 74 8.53 18.61 -7.44
C ARG A 74 9.79 18.05 -6.77
N GLU A 75 9.69 17.51 -5.56
CA GLU A 75 10.81 16.92 -4.81
C GLU A 75 11.05 15.47 -5.25
N VAL A 76 9.99 14.72 -5.56
CA VAL A 76 10.09 13.34 -6.08
C VAL A 76 10.58 13.30 -7.53
N GLN A 77 10.11 14.19 -8.40
CA GLN A 77 10.51 14.25 -9.82
C GLN A 77 12.01 14.54 -9.98
N GLN A 78 12.60 15.28 -9.05
CA GLN A 78 14.04 15.54 -8.98
C GLN A 78 14.87 14.32 -8.51
N LEU A 79 14.20 13.19 -8.24
CA LEU A 79 14.80 11.90 -7.96
C LEU A 79 14.39 10.83 -8.99
N LEU A 80 13.13 10.77 -9.45
CA LEU A 80 12.58 9.66 -10.28
C LEU A 80 11.44 10.05 -11.27
N PRO A 81 11.07 9.15 -12.21
CA PRO A 81 9.87 9.27 -13.06
C PRO A 81 8.56 8.69 -12.43
N PRO A 82 7.35 9.02 -12.95
CA PRO A 82 6.10 9.08 -12.14
C PRO A 82 5.13 7.85 -12.05
N ASP A 83 5.00 7.22 -10.85
CA ASP A 83 3.81 7.01 -9.93
C ASP A 83 2.51 6.11 -10.15
N ALA A 84 1.73 5.91 -9.04
CA ALA A 84 0.55 5.00 -8.71
C ALA A 84 -0.15 5.38 -7.33
N THR A 85 -1.41 5.15 -6.80
CA THR A 85 -2.74 4.57 -7.18
C THR A 85 -4.02 5.20 -6.46
N ASN A 86 -4.82 4.45 -5.63
CA ASN A 86 -6.31 4.57 -5.40
C ASN A 86 -6.76 4.07 -3.96
N PRO A 87 -7.72 4.73 -3.27
CA PRO A 87 -8.16 4.43 -1.89
C PRO A 87 -9.14 3.26 -1.65
N ALA A 88 -10.40 3.38 -2.11
CA ALA A 88 -11.64 3.18 -1.30
C ALA A 88 -11.51 2.43 0.05
N TYR A 89 -11.29 1.10 0.01
CA TYR A 89 -11.19 0.22 1.20
C TYR A 89 -10.11 0.60 2.22
N LEU A 90 -9.26 1.56 1.88
CA LEU A 90 -8.39 2.29 2.79
C LEU A 90 -9.10 2.73 4.07
N PHE A 91 -10.29 3.34 4.00
CA PHE A 91 -10.85 4.04 5.16
C PHE A 91 -11.17 3.10 6.35
N GLU A 92 -11.84 1.97 6.12
CA GLU A 92 -12.10 0.95 7.15
C GLU A 92 -10.77 0.47 7.78
N SER A 93 -9.77 0.19 6.94
CA SER A 93 -8.47 -0.34 7.36
C SER A 93 -7.61 0.69 8.11
N SER A 94 -7.68 1.97 7.73
CA SER A 94 -6.98 3.07 8.40
C SER A 94 -7.66 3.49 9.69
N PHE A 95 -9.00 3.58 9.72
CA PHE A 95 -9.74 3.92 10.95
C PHE A 95 -9.43 2.91 12.07
N HIS A 96 -9.48 1.61 11.78
CA HIS A 96 -9.15 0.57 12.75
C HIS A 96 -7.67 0.58 13.20
N TYR A 97 -6.74 0.88 12.30
CA TYR A 97 -5.30 0.85 12.61
C TYR A 97 -4.84 2.12 13.33
N PHE A 98 -5.34 3.29 12.93
CA PHE A 98 -4.89 4.60 13.40
C PHE A 98 -5.74 5.20 14.51
N GLY A 99 -7.01 4.80 14.72
CA GLY A 99 -7.87 5.43 15.74
C GLY A 99 -7.23 5.49 17.14
N ARG A 100 -6.47 4.48 17.54
CA ARG A 100 -5.72 4.48 18.83
C ARG A 100 -4.65 5.59 18.94
N VAL A 101 -4.24 6.21 17.84
CA VAL A 101 -3.34 7.37 17.78
C VAL A 101 -4.00 8.65 17.23
N VAL A 102 -5.34 8.66 17.07
CA VAL A 102 -6.14 9.84 16.72
C VAL A 102 -7.12 10.14 17.88
N PRO A 103 -6.82 11.09 18.78
CA PRO A 103 -7.62 11.32 20.00
C PRO A 103 -9.10 11.61 19.78
N LEU A 104 -9.48 12.09 18.58
CA LEU A 104 -10.87 12.29 18.19
C LEU A 104 -11.70 11.00 18.29
N THR A 105 -11.14 9.84 17.92
CA THR A 105 -11.87 8.55 17.95
C THR A 105 -11.95 7.95 19.36
N TRP A 106 -11.34 8.58 20.38
CA TRP A 106 -11.41 8.10 21.77
C TRP A 106 -12.72 8.50 22.44
N LYS A 107 -13.39 9.55 21.93
CA LYS A 107 -14.72 10.01 22.40
C LYS A 107 -15.86 9.06 22.01
N LEU A 108 -15.64 8.19 21.03
CA LEU A 108 -16.60 7.18 20.56
C LEU A 108 -16.69 6.06 21.60
N SER A 109 -17.89 5.72 22.07
CA SER A 109 -18.11 4.78 23.17
C SER A 109 -18.85 3.50 22.78
N GLY A 110 -19.44 3.44 21.58
CA GLY A 110 -20.13 2.26 21.06
C GLY A 110 -19.22 1.09 20.72
N GLU A 111 -19.82 -0.10 20.62
CA GLU A 111 -19.11 -1.35 20.26
C GLU A 111 -18.51 -1.30 18.85
N ASP A 112 -19.25 -0.73 17.89
CA ASP A 112 -18.72 -0.35 16.58
C ASP A 112 -18.48 1.16 16.51
N LYS A 113 -17.23 1.54 16.76
CA LYS A 113 -16.77 2.94 16.67
C LYS A 113 -16.69 3.47 15.24
N LEU A 114 -16.55 2.60 14.23
CA LEU A 114 -16.56 3.02 12.82
C LEU A 114 -17.98 3.39 12.41
N ALA A 115 -18.96 2.55 12.78
CA ALA A 115 -20.37 2.87 12.62
C ALA A 115 -20.82 4.09 13.44
N GLU A 116 -20.34 4.27 14.68
CA GLU A 116 -20.64 5.45 15.48
C GLU A 116 -20.14 6.73 14.80
N PHE A 117 -18.87 6.77 14.39
CA PHE A 117 -18.27 7.90 13.70
C PHE A 117 -19.00 8.22 12.38
N LEU A 118 -19.33 7.20 11.59
CA LEU A 118 -20.00 7.36 10.30
C LEU A 118 -21.48 7.79 10.38
N ARG A 119 -22.11 7.79 11.57
CA ARG A 119 -23.47 8.34 11.74
C ARG A 119 -23.50 9.87 11.76
N ASP A 120 -22.45 10.50 12.28
CA ASP A 120 -22.35 11.97 12.42
C ASP A 120 -20.87 12.40 12.43
N PRO A 121 -20.13 12.29 11.30
CA PRO A 121 -18.67 12.49 11.30
C PRO A 121 -18.27 13.88 11.78
N TRP A 122 -18.99 14.93 11.37
CA TRP A 122 -18.69 16.33 11.68
C TRP A 122 -18.79 16.67 13.17
N ARG A 123 -19.54 15.90 13.96
CA ARG A 123 -19.59 16.04 15.43
C ARG A 123 -18.33 15.54 16.13
N TYR A 124 -17.61 14.59 15.53
CA TYR A 124 -16.42 13.97 16.11
C TYR A 124 -15.12 14.39 15.40
N TYR A 125 -15.20 14.92 14.18
CA TYR A 125 -14.08 15.34 13.36
C TYR A 125 -13.71 16.82 13.57
N ASP A 126 -12.44 17.07 13.86
CA ASP A 126 -11.82 18.41 13.80
C ASP A 126 -10.64 18.31 12.81
N PRO A 127 -10.61 19.08 11.71
CA PRO A 127 -9.53 19.05 10.74
C PRO A 127 -8.17 19.49 11.31
N ASN A 128 -8.16 20.22 12.42
CA ASN A 128 -6.95 20.64 13.15
C ASN A 128 -6.55 19.64 14.24
N GLY A 129 -7.37 18.61 14.47
CA GLY A 129 -7.14 17.61 15.51
C GLY A 129 -5.88 16.79 15.26
N PHE A 130 -5.19 16.40 16.33
CA PHE A 130 -3.97 15.60 16.24
C PHE A 130 -4.21 14.30 15.46
N ASN A 131 -3.47 14.11 14.37
CA ASN A 131 -3.60 13.00 13.42
C ASN A 131 -4.97 12.87 12.69
N ALA A 132 -5.78 13.93 12.62
CA ALA A 132 -7.09 13.91 11.96
C ALA A 132 -7.06 13.47 10.47
N HIS A 133 -5.95 13.70 9.77
CA HIS A 133 -5.77 13.32 8.35
C HIS A 133 -5.93 11.81 8.07
N TYR A 134 -5.78 10.92 9.06
CA TYR A 134 -6.07 9.49 8.86
C TYR A 134 -7.58 9.17 8.76
N LEU A 135 -8.44 10.13 9.11
CA LEU A 135 -9.89 9.93 9.21
C LEU A 135 -10.68 10.41 7.98
N GLN A 136 -10.10 11.13 7.02
CA GLN A 136 -10.84 11.61 5.84
C GLN A 136 -9.94 11.76 4.61
N ASN A 137 -10.41 11.27 3.45
CA ASN A 137 -9.75 11.41 2.13
C ASN A 137 -8.22 11.13 2.19
N LEU A 138 -7.83 10.05 2.86
CA LEU A 138 -6.44 9.77 3.22
C LEU A 138 -5.56 9.51 1.99
N LEU A 139 -6.08 9.02 0.86
CA LEU A 139 -5.23 8.98 -0.35
C LEU A 139 -5.01 10.35 -0.95
N PHE A 140 -6.02 11.19 -1.00
CA PHE A 140 -5.83 12.57 -1.44
C PHE A 140 -4.82 13.30 -0.55
N PHE A 141 -4.80 13.02 0.77
CA PHE A 141 -3.78 13.49 1.71
C PHE A 141 -2.38 12.89 1.45
N ASP A 142 -2.26 11.56 1.36
CA ASP A 142 -1.01 10.85 1.06
C ASP A 142 -0.39 11.37 -0.25
N LEU A 143 -1.23 11.64 -1.27
CA LEU A 143 -0.86 12.20 -2.57
C LEU A 143 -0.53 13.70 -2.54
N GLY A 144 -0.51 14.32 -1.36
CA GLY A 144 0.01 15.67 -1.13
C GLY A 144 -1.01 16.80 -1.24
N TYR A 145 -2.28 16.49 -1.49
CA TYR A 145 -3.35 17.48 -1.60
C TYR A 145 -4.03 17.72 -0.24
N ASP A 146 -5.04 18.59 -0.22
CA ASP A 146 -5.86 18.86 0.96
C ASP A 146 -7.07 17.91 1.02
N SER A 147 -7.09 17.04 2.03
CA SER A 147 -8.20 16.10 2.29
C SER A 147 -9.52 16.78 2.65
N ASN A 148 -9.48 18.05 3.06
CA ASN A 148 -10.57 18.73 3.75
C ASN A 148 -11.29 19.76 2.85
N MET A 149 -10.84 19.90 1.59
CA MET A 149 -11.47 20.80 0.62
C MET A 149 -12.90 20.35 0.27
N SER A 150 -13.72 21.27 -0.23
CA SER A 150 -15.05 20.90 -0.74
C SER A 150 -14.93 19.86 -1.85
N PRO A 151 -15.62 18.69 -1.77
CA PRO A 151 -15.55 17.67 -2.79
C PRO A 151 -16.00 18.12 -4.18
N ASP A 152 -16.80 19.19 -4.27
CA ASP A 152 -17.32 19.75 -5.52
C ASP A 152 -16.53 20.98 -5.99
N SER A 153 -15.38 21.26 -5.37
CA SER A 153 -14.39 22.19 -5.92
C SER A 153 -13.82 21.65 -7.25
N PRO A 154 -13.71 22.48 -8.31
CA PRO A 154 -13.10 22.04 -9.58
C PRO A 154 -11.66 21.57 -9.41
N LEU A 155 -10.96 22.08 -8.38
CA LEU A 155 -9.61 21.68 -8.00
C LEU A 155 -9.49 20.18 -7.68
N VAL A 156 -10.57 19.49 -7.28
CA VAL A 156 -10.59 18.03 -7.09
C VAL A 156 -10.39 17.31 -8.41
N GLU A 157 -11.16 17.67 -9.44
CA GLU A 157 -11.07 17.09 -10.78
C GLU A 157 -9.76 17.45 -11.48
N GLU A 158 -9.25 18.67 -11.27
CA GLU A 158 -7.92 19.09 -11.73
C GLU A 158 -6.80 18.28 -11.07
N SER A 159 -6.91 18.03 -9.77
CA SER A 159 -5.95 17.20 -9.02
C SER A 159 -5.99 15.73 -9.46
N ILE A 160 -7.18 15.16 -9.71
CA ILE A 160 -7.33 13.80 -10.24
C ILE A 160 -6.69 13.68 -11.63
N ARG A 161 -6.91 14.64 -12.53
CA ARG A 161 -6.26 14.70 -13.85
C ARG A 161 -4.76 14.98 -13.75
N GLU A 162 -4.31 15.69 -12.72
CA GLU A 162 -2.90 15.88 -12.44
C GLU A 162 -2.21 14.60 -11.95
N ILE A 163 -2.92 13.81 -11.14
CA ILE A 163 -2.51 12.45 -10.78
C ILE A 163 -2.46 11.61 -12.08
N ASP A 164 -3.46 11.60 -12.96
CA ASP A 164 -3.43 10.73 -14.17
C ASP A 164 -2.30 11.11 -15.16
N ARG A 165 -2.04 12.41 -15.36
CA ARG A 165 -0.95 12.91 -16.23
C ARG A 165 0.46 12.53 -15.78
N ARG A 166 0.63 12.25 -14.49
CA ARG A 166 1.88 11.77 -13.87
C ARG A 166 1.84 10.21 -13.84
N PHE A 167 0.74 9.70 -13.26
CA PHE A 167 0.11 8.40 -13.09
C PHE A 167 0.48 7.20 -14.02
N HIS A 168 1.75 6.80 -14.27
CA HIS A 168 2.09 5.75 -15.28
C HIS A 168 1.21 4.48 -15.21
N LEU A 169 1.12 3.85 -14.04
CA LEU A 169 0.24 2.70 -13.79
C LEU A 169 -0.33 2.79 -12.39
N VAL A 170 -1.64 2.66 -12.34
CA VAL A 170 -2.46 2.81 -11.16
C VAL A 170 -3.01 1.43 -10.79
N MET A 171 -2.30 0.74 -9.90
CA MET A 171 -2.55 -0.62 -9.39
C MET A 171 -3.63 -0.73 -8.30
N LEU A 172 -4.73 -1.44 -8.56
CA LEU A 172 -5.87 -1.62 -7.65
C LEU A 172 -5.67 -2.79 -6.66
N LEU A 173 -6.22 -2.68 -5.45
CA LEU A 173 -6.07 -3.71 -4.40
C LEU A 173 -6.98 -4.92 -4.65
N GLU A 174 -8.15 -4.68 -5.21
CA GLU A 174 -9.17 -5.69 -5.55
C GLU A 174 -8.76 -6.53 -6.78
N TYR A 175 -7.87 -5.99 -7.60
CA TYR A 175 -7.32 -6.58 -8.82
C TYR A 175 -5.79 -6.64 -8.72
N PHE A 176 -5.29 -7.20 -7.62
CA PHE A 176 -3.88 -7.15 -7.24
C PHE A 176 -2.98 -7.99 -8.16
N ASP A 177 -3.45 -9.15 -8.60
CA ASP A 177 -2.71 -10.00 -9.55
C ASP A 177 -2.65 -9.34 -10.94
N GLU A 178 -3.78 -8.82 -11.44
CA GLU A 178 -3.84 -8.05 -12.68
C GLU A 178 -2.93 -6.82 -12.62
N SER A 179 -2.92 -6.13 -11.49
CA SER A 179 -2.04 -4.98 -11.22
C SER A 179 -0.57 -5.35 -11.27
N LEU A 180 -0.18 -6.49 -10.70
CA LEU A 180 1.19 -7.01 -10.81
C LEU A 180 1.51 -7.48 -12.24
N VAL A 181 0.56 -8.07 -12.97
CA VAL A 181 0.73 -8.45 -14.37
C VAL A 181 0.96 -7.23 -15.27
N LEU A 182 0.23 -6.13 -15.05
CA LEU A 182 0.46 -4.83 -15.70
C LEU A 182 1.80 -4.19 -15.26
N LEU A 183 2.16 -4.25 -13.98
CA LEU A 183 3.43 -3.71 -13.47
C LEU A 183 4.63 -4.44 -14.09
N LYS A 184 4.55 -5.78 -14.16
CA LYS A 184 5.53 -6.65 -14.81
C LYS A 184 5.76 -6.26 -16.27
N ASP A 185 4.69 -5.98 -17.01
CA ASP A 185 4.77 -5.62 -18.43
C ASP A 185 5.31 -4.19 -18.62
N LEU A 186 4.75 -3.21 -17.89
CA LEU A 186 5.20 -1.82 -17.88
C LEU A 186 6.70 -1.70 -17.58
N LEU A 187 7.21 -2.51 -16.65
CA LEU A 187 8.63 -2.52 -16.26
C LEU A 187 9.46 -3.56 -17.04
N CYS A 188 8.85 -4.36 -17.91
CA CYS A 188 9.48 -5.45 -18.66
C CYS A 188 10.29 -6.39 -17.74
N TRP A 189 9.70 -6.77 -16.61
CA TRP A 189 10.23 -7.69 -15.60
C TRP A 189 9.83 -9.14 -15.92
N GLN A 190 10.40 -10.10 -15.20
CA GLN A 190 10.02 -11.52 -15.33
C GLN A 190 8.98 -11.91 -14.27
N LEU A 191 8.38 -13.10 -14.40
CA LEU A 191 7.36 -13.55 -13.46
C LEU A 191 7.94 -13.72 -12.04
N GLU A 192 9.16 -14.23 -11.94
CA GLU A 192 9.90 -14.48 -10.70
C GLU A 192 10.15 -13.19 -9.89
N ASP A 193 10.18 -12.04 -10.56
CA ASP A 193 10.36 -10.74 -9.93
C ASP A 193 9.11 -10.29 -9.15
N ILE A 194 7.90 -10.66 -9.62
CA ILE A 194 6.63 -10.26 -9.00
C ILE A 194 6.00 -11.32 -8.08
N LEU A 195 6.55 -12.54 -8.00
CA LEU A 195 6.05 -13.57 -7.07
C LEU A 195 6.04 -13.07 -5.62
N TYR A 196 4.95 -13.29 -4.88
CA TYR A 196 4.72 -12.65 -3.57
C TYR A 196 3.97 -13.55 -2.58
N PHE A 197 4.05 -13.20 -1.30
CA PHE A 197 3.15 -13.69 -0.25
C PHE A 197 2.37 -12.51 0.36
N LYS A 198 1.16 -12.74 0.85
CA LYS A 198 0.26 -11.68 1.35
C LYS A 198 0.69 -11.21 2.74
N LEU A 199 1.69 -10.33 2.78
CA LEU A 199 2.23 -9.78 4.03
C LEU A 199 1.23 -8.84 4.72
N ASN A 200 1.35 -8.73 6.04
CA ASN A 200 0.54 -7.87 6.90
C ASN A 200 -1.00 -8.09 6.80
N ALA A 201 -1.45 -9.31 6.51
CA ALA A 201 -2.87 -9.66 6.51
C ALA A 201 -3.48 -9.57 7.92
N ARG A 202 -4.65 -8.92 8.07
CA ARG A 202 -5.34 -8.81 9.36
C ARG A 202 -6.15 -10.09 9.67
N LYS A 203 -6.11 -10.55 10.92
CA LYS A 203 -6.94 -11.66 11.43
C LYS A 203 -8.41 -11.34 11.22
N GLY A 204 -9.16 -12.28 10.61
CA GLY A 204 -10.58 -12.12 10.31
C GLY A 204 -10.91 -11.21 9.11
N SER A 205 -9.92 -10.81 8.28
CA SER A 205 -10.13 -9.93 7.10
C SER A 205 -10.76 -10.61 5.88
N THR A 206 -11.55 -11.68 6.06
CA THR A 206 -12.21 -12.41 4.97
C THR A 206 -13.54 -11.79 4.54
N VAL A 207 -14.14 -10.93 5.37
CA VAL A 207 -15.35 -10.15 5.05
C VAL A 207 -15.19 -8.76 5.70
N SER A 208 -15.55 -7.69 4.96
CA SER A 208 -15.66 -6.33 5.54
C SER A 208 -16.82 -6.29 6.55
N ARG A 209 -16.74 -5.43 7.57
CA ARG A 209 -17.85 -5.24 8.54
C ARG A 209 -18.85 -4.17 8.13
N LEU A 210 -18.59 -3.47 7.03
CA LEU A 210 -19.50 -2.46 6.50
C LEU A 210 -20.80 -3.10 5.99
N THR A 211 -21.93 -2.74 6.62
CA THR A 211 -23.25 -2.92 6.00
C THR A 211 -23.36 -1.99 4.78
N PRO A 212 -24.31 -2.22 3.84
CA PRO A 212 -24.51 -1.33 2.70
C PRO A 212 -24.73 0.14 3.11
N GLU A 213 -25.47 0.38 4.20
CA GLU A 213 -25.67 1.72 4.77
C GLU A 213 -24.35 2.37 5.25
N LEU A 214 -23.50 1.60 5.93
CA LEU A 214 -22.21 2.08 6.40
C LEU A 214 -21.21 2.27 5.26
N TYR A 215 -21.30 1.47 4.20
CA TYR A 215 -20.51 1.63 2.98
C TYR A 215 -20.84 2.95 2.26
N GLU A 216 -22.12 3.28 2.10
CA GLU A 216 -22.54 4.56 1.50
C GLU A 216 -22.14 5.76 2.37
N LYS A 217 -22.23 5.63 3.71
CA LYS A 217 -21.74 6.66 4.65
C LYS A 217 -20.21 6.82 4.57
N ALA A 218 -19.45 5.73 4.52
CA ALA A 218 -18.00 5.77 4.34
C ALA A 218 -17.58 6.41 3.01
N THR A 219 -18.30 6.08 1.93
CA THR A 219 -18.09 6.62 0.57
C THR A 219 -18.45 8.11 0.50
N SER A 220 -19.53 8.54 1.16
CA SER A 220 -19.96 9.94 1.25
C SER A 220 -19.02 10.78 2.10
N TRP A 221 -18.50 10.23 3.20
CA TRP A 221 -17.51 10.90 4.05
C TRP A 221 -16.16 11.08 3.36
N ASN A 222 -15.75 10.10 2.54
CA ASN A 222 -14.52 10.12 1.75
C ASN A 222 -14.79 10.44 0.26
N LEU A 223 -15.66 11.41 -0.03
CA LEU A 223 -16.17 11.65 -1.39
C LEU A 223 -15.09 12.06 -2.42
N ILE A 224 -13.99 12.69 -1.98
CA ILE A 224 -12.85 13.01 -2.88
C ILE A 224 -12.12 11.72 -3.24
N ASP A 225 -11.82 10.91 -2.24
CA ASP A 225 -11.24 9.57 -2.42
C ASP A 225 -12.17 8.66 -3.26
N ALA A 226 -13.49 8.83 -3.19
CA ALA A 226 -14.46 8.13 -4.03
C ALA A 226 -14.49 8.64 -5.49
N LYS A 227 -14.31 9.95 -5.74
CA LYS A 227 -14.11 10.50 -7.09
C LYS A 227 -12.80 9.98 -7.70
N LEU A 228 -11.71 10.00 -6.91
CA LEU A 228 -10.41 9.44 -7.22
C LEU A 228 -10.50 7.94 -7.56
N TYR A 229 -11.23 7.15 -6.77
CA TYR A 229 -11.48 5.72 -7.04
C TYR A 229 -12.12 5.50 -8.41
N ARG A 230 -13.25 6.16 -8.68
CA ARG A 230 -14.04 5.91 -9.90
C ARG A 230 -13.26 6.25 -11.16
N TYR A 231 -12.55 7.37 -11.15
CA TYR A 231 -11.68 7.78 -12.26
C TYR A 231 -10.63 6.69 -12.55
N PHE A 232 -9.92 6.24 -11.52
CA PHE A 232 -8.81 5.32 -11.67
C PHE A 232 -9.18 3.86 -11.86
N ASN A 233 -10.35 3.42 -11.40
CA ASN A 233 -10.95 2.14 -11.80
C ASN A 233 -11.22 2.13 -13.32
N ALA A 234 -11.76 3.21 -13.87
CA ALA A 234 -11.99 3.35 -15.31
C ALA A 234 -10.70 3.53 -16.14
N THR A 235 -9.60 4.08 -15.59
CA THR A 235 -8.30 4.09 -16.31
C THR A 235 -7.58 2.74 -16.23
N PHE A 236 -7.70 2.03 -15.11
CA PHE A 236 -7.17 0.67 -14.94
C PHE A 236 -7.78 -0.31 -15.94
N TRP A 237 -9.11 -0.39 -16.04
CA TRP A 237 -9.76 -1.31 -16.98
C TRP A 237 -9.39 -1.00 -18.44
N ARG A 238 -9.21 0.27 -18.83
CA ARG A 238 -8.67 0.63 -20.15
C ARG A 238 -7.24 0.10 -20.39
N LYS A 239 -6.39 0.04 -19.35
CA LYS A 239 -5.06 -0.60 -19.42
C LYS A 239 -5.18 -2.13 -19.50
N VAL A 240 -6.18 -2.75 -18.88
CA VAL A 240 -6.48 -4.19 -19.00
C VAL A 240 -6.97 -4.55 -20.42
N GLU A 241 -7.86 -3.76 -21.03
CA GLU A 241 -8.26 -3.99 -22.43
C GLU A 241 -7.06 -3.89 -23.37
N ALA A 242 -6.20 -2.87 -23.20
CA ALA A 242 -5.00 -2.68 -24.01
C ALA A 242 -3.95 -3.79 -23.83
N TYR A 243 -3.97 -4.51 -22.71
CA TYR A 243 -3.16 -5.72 -22.48
C TYR A 243 -3.73 -6.96 -23.17
N GLY A 244 -5.05 -6.99 -23.38
CA GLY A 244 -5.83 -8.12 -23.86
C GLY A 244 -6.34 -9.01 -22.71
N ARG A 245 -7.67 -9.18 -22.61
CA ARG A 245 -8.32 -9.93 -21.52
C ARG A 245 -7.87 -11.39 -21.41
N GLU A 246 -7.73 -12.09 -22.53
CA GLU A 246 -7.27 -13.49 -22.56
C GLU A 246 -5.82 -13.62 -22.06
N ARG A 247 -4.95 -12.70 -22.48
CA ARG A 247 -3.55 -12.63 -22.01
C ARG A 247 -3.50 -12.32 -20.52
N MET A 248 -4.34 -11.40 -20.04
CA MET A 248 -4.46 -11.07 -18.62
C MET A 248 -4.85 -12.30 -17.79
N ALA A 249 -5.92 -13.00 -18.17
CA ALA A 249 -6.39 -14.19 -17.46
C ALA A 249 -5.33 -15.30 -17.41
N LYS A 250 -4.62 -15.53 -18.53
CA LYS A 250 -3.51 -16.49 -18.60
C LYS A 250 -2.36 -16.13 -17.67
N ASP A 251 -1.90 -14.88 -17.72
CA ASP A 251 -0.73 -14.42 -16.95
C ASP A 251 -1.04 -14.32 -15.44
N VAL A 252 -2.29 -14.01 -15.06
CA VAL A 252 -2.79 -14.08 -13.68
C VAL A 252 -2.84 -15.51 -13.16
N ALA A 253 -3.38 -16.45 -13.93
CA ALA A 253 -3.43 -17.86 -13.53
C ALA A 253 -2.01 -18.44 -13.34
N GLU A 254 -1.06 -18.06 -14.19
CA GLU A 254 0.35 -18.47 -14.09
C GLU A 254 1.06 -17.83 -12.88
N LEU A 255 0.80 -16.56 -12.57
CA LEU A 255 1.26 -15.88 -11.35
C LEU A 255 0.74 -16.58 -10.09
N GLN A 256 -0.55 -16.89 -10.04
CA GLN A 256 -1.16 -17.62 -8.92
C GLN A 256 -0.57 -19.03 -8.76
N ARG A 257 -0.33 -19.74 -9.87
CA ARG A 257 0.26 -21.08 -9.90
C ARG A 257 1.69 -21.11 -9.34
N GLU A 258 2.55 -20.18 -9.75
CA GLU A 258 3.92 -20.08 -9.24
C GLU A 258 3.98 -19.51 -7.81
N ASN A 259 3.06 -18.60 -7.42
CA ASN A 259 2.90 -18.17 -6.04
C ASN A 259 2.56 -19.35 -5.10
N GLU A 260 1.58 -20.19 -5.45
CA GLU A 260 1.17 -21.34 -4.62
C GLU A 260 2.29 -22.39 -4.50
N LYS A 261 2.96 -22.69 -5.62
CA LYS A 261 4.19 -23.49 -5.64
C LYS A 261 5.23 -22.93 -4.66
N MET A 262 5.47 -21.62 -4.66
CA MET A 262 6.40 -20.99 -3.70
C MET A 262 5.90 -21.04 -2.24
N LYS A 263 4.59 -20.91 -1.96
CA LYS A 263 4.04 -21.11 -0.61
C LYS A 263 4.38 -22.51 -0.09
N SER A 264 4.10 -23.54 -0.90
CA SER A 264 4.34 -24.95 -0.52
C SER A 264 5.82 -25.25 -0.25
N ILE A 265 6.74 -24.53 -0.91
CA ILE A 265 8.19 -24.63 -0.70
C ILE A 265 8.61 -23.89 0.58
N CYS A 266 8.15 -22.65 0.78
CA CYS A 266 8.73 -21.72 1.75
C CYS A 266 8.04 -21.69 3.12
N ILE A 267 6.74 -21.95 3.18
CA ILE A 267 5.90 -21.69 4.35
C ILE A 267 5.67 -22.98 5.15
N ASP A 268 5.90 -22.93 6.46
CA ASP A 268 5.57 -24.02 7.37
C ASP A 268 4.04 -24.10 7.56
N GLY A 269 3.44 -25.28 7.38
CA GLY A 269 1.99 -25.45 7.33
C GLY A 269 1.25 -24.82 6.12
N GLY A 270 1.92 -24.00 5.31
CA GLY A 270 1.36 -23.37 4.09
C GLY A 270 0.43 -22.17 4.31
N HIS A 271 0.14 -21.79 5.56
CA HIS A 271 -0.85 -20.76 5.92
C HIS A 271 -0.26 -19.66 6.83
N PRO A 272 -0.88 -18.46 6.88
CA PRO A 272 -0.47 -17.42 7.84
C PRO A 272 -0.88 -17.79 9.27
N VAL A 273 -0.09 -17.35 10.24
CA VAL A 273 -0.25 -17.63 11.68
C VAL A 273 -0.33 -16.34 12.50
N ASP A 274 -0.92 -16.44 13.70
CA ASP A 274 -0.90 -15.36 14.69
C ASP A 274 0.54 -14.96 15.04
N ALA A 275 0.78 -13.67 15.31
CA ALA A 275 2.12 -13.15 15.58
C ALA A 275 2.83 -13.82 16.78
N SER A 276 2.07 -14.33 17.76
CA SER A 276 2.58 -15.10 18.90
C SER A 276 3.00 -16.54 18.57
N ALA A 277 2.65 -17.06 17.39
CA ALA A 277 3.03 -18.38 16.91
C ALA A 277 4.20 -18.35 15.90
N ILE A 278 4.79 -17.17 15.65
CA ILE A 278 5.94 -17.00 14.76
C ILE A 278 7.23 -17.30 15.54
N GLN A 279 7.94 -18.34 15.10
CA GLN A 279 9.12 -18.91 15.77
C GLN A 279 10.37 -18.00 15.66
N GLU A 280 10.49 -17.20 14.59
CA GLU A 280 11.59 -16.27 14.39
C GLU A 280 11.17 -14.82 14.69
N SER A 281 11.81 -14.17 15.67
CA SER A 281 11.57 -12.75 15.97
C SER A 281 11.82 -11.83 14.77
N SER A 282 12.79 -12.16 13.91
CA SER A 282 13.08 -11.44 12.66
C SER A 282 11.95 -11.51 11.61
N MET A 283 10.96 -12.38 11.80
CA MET A 283 9.79 -12.53 10.91
C MET A 283 8.49 -12.03 11.54
N GLN A 284 8.51 -11.47 12.75
CA GLN A 284 7.29 -10.97 13.40
C GLN A 284 6.84 -9.65 12.77
N PRO A 285 5.64 -9.57 12.15
CA PRO A 285 5.14 -8.32 11.61
C PRO A 285 4.76 -7.36 12.75
N TRP A 286 4.91 -6.06 12.49
CA TRP A 286 4.54 -5.00 13.42
C TRP A 286 3.06 -5.10 13.81
N GLN A 287 2.75 -4.85 15.09
CA GLN A 287 1.40 -4.95 15.64
C GLN A 287 0.88 -3.57 16.08
N PRO A 288 -0.39 -3.22 15.78
CA PRO A 288 -1.06 -2.04 16.33
C PRO A 288 -0.99 -1.97 17.86
N LEU A 289 -0.92 -0.75 18.40
CA LEU A 289 -0.76 -0.50 19.83
C LEU A 289 -1.90 -1.12 20.65
N GLY A 290 -1.63 -2.26 21.28
CA GLY A 290 -2.59 -3.02 22.07
C GLY A 290 -3.60 -3.85 21.25
N GLU A 291 -3.30 -4.21 20.00
CA GLU A 291 -4.07 -5.18 19.22
C GLU A 291 -3.13 -6.08 18.40
N LYS A 292 -3.04 -7.37 18.75
CA LYS A 292 -2.22 -8.36 18.02
C LYS A 292 -3.01 -8.99 16.87
N SER A 293 -3.44 -8.19 15.90
CA SER A 293 -4.30 -8.64 14.79
C SER A 293 -3.61 -8.78 13.44
N ILE A 294 -2.29 -8.50 13.32
CA ILE A 294 -1.56 -8.67 12.05
C ILE A 294 -0.90 -10.05 12.03
N LEU A 295 -1.28 -10.88 11.07
CA LEU A 295 -0.76 -12.23 10.85
C LEU A 295 0.60 -12.17 10.13
N GLY A 296 1.43 -13.17 10.38
CA GLY A 296 2.69 -13.42 9.66
C GLY A 296 2.82 -14.89 9.27
N TYR A 297 4.04 -15.37 9.11
CA TYR A 297 4.32 -16.72 8.60
C TYR A 297 5.51 -17.36 9.32
N ASN A 298 5.55 -18.68 9.37
CA ASN A 298 6.73 -19.45 9.77
C ASN A 298 7.50 -19.92 8.52
N LEU A 299 8.83 -19.77 8.53
CA LEU A 299 9.71 -20.35 7.51
C LEU A 299 9.81 -21.87 7.69
N LYS A 300 9.62 -22.62 6.60
CA LYS A 300 9.68 -24.09 6.60
C LYS A 300 11.09 -24.59 6.99
N LYS A 301 11.17 -25.51 7.95
CA LYS A 301 12.45 -25.96 8.55
C LYS A 301 13.40 -26.69 7.60
N LYS A 302 12.88 -27.27 6.51
CA LYS A 302 13.66 -27.97 5.47
C LYS A 302 13.32 -27.38 4.09
N ILE A 303 14.15 -26.46 3.61
CA ILE A 303 14.06 -25.83 2.29
C ILE A 303 15.32 -26.17 1.50
N ASN A 304 15.18 -26.48 0.20
CA ASN A 304 16.32 -26.71 -0.68
C ASN A 304 17.18 -25.43 -0.77
N LYS A 305 18.51 -25.56 -0.67
CA LYS A 305 19.49 -24.45 -0.71
C LYS A 305 19.20 -23.42 -1.81
N LYS A 306 18.76 -23.84 -3.00
CA LYS A 306 18.44 -22.92 -4.11
C LYS A 306 17.29 -21.94 -3.83
N HIS A 307 16.35 -22.29 -2.95
CA HIS A 307 15.20 -21.44 -2.60
C HIS A 307 15.37 -20.76 -1.24
N GLN A 308 16.25 -21.23 -0.36
CA GLN A 308 16.36 -20.79 1.05
C GLN A 308 16.48 -19.26 1.21
N LYS A 309 17.32 -18.59 0.40
CA LYS A 309 17.48 -17.13 0.44
C LYS A 309 16.25 -16.37 -0.07
N LEU A 310 15.58 -16.90 -1.10
CA LEU A 310 14.36 -16.30 -1.66
C LEU A 310 13.17 -16.46 -0.70
N CYS A 311 12.98 -17.66 -0.15
CA CYS A 311 11.94 -17.94 0.83
C CYS A 311 12.01 -17.03 2.07
N ARG A 312 13.21 -16.84 2.65
CA ARG A 312 13.38 -15.90 3.76
C ARG A 312 12.95 -14.49 3.34
N LYS A 313 13.46 -13.97 2.23
CA LYS A 313 13.14 -12.63 1.73
C LYS A 313 11.66 -12.42 1.45
N MET A 314 10.97 -13.39 0.87
CA MET A 314 9.52 -13.30 0.61
C MET A 314 8.67 -13.29 1.89
N LEU A 315 9.22 -13.73 3.02
CA LEU A 315 8.55 -13.78 4.33
C LEU A 315 8.99 -12.65 5.28
N THR A 316 10.13 -12.00 5.02
CA THR A 316 10.60 -10.81 5.76
C THR A 316 9.55 -9.68 5.68
N PRO A 317 8.97 -9.24 6.80
CA PRO A 317 8.04 -8.11 6.81
C PRO A 317 8.77 -6.78 6.55
N GLU A 318 8.02 -5.78 6.09
CA GLU A 318 8.55 -4.49 5.58
C GLU A 318 9.59 -3.80 6.49
N ILE A 319 9.43 -3.88 7.81
CA ILE A 319 10.26 -3.15 8.79
C ILE A 319 11.57 -3.90 9.11
N GLN A 320 11.67 -5.17 8.72
CA GLN A 320 12.81 -6.05 8.99
C GLN A 320 13.63 -6.37 7.72
N TYR A 321 13.35 -5.67 6.61
CA TYR A 321 14.02 -5.82 5.32
C TYR A 321 15.17 -4.81 5.17
#